data_AF-A0A514Z716-F1
#
_entry.id   AF-A0A514Z716-F1
#
_cell.length_a   1.000
_cell.length_b   1.000
_cell.length_c   1.000
_cell.angle_alpha   90.00
_cell.angle_beta   90.00
_cell.angle_gamma   90.00
#
_symmetry.space_group_name_H-M   'P 1'
#
loop_
_entity.id
_entity.type
_entity.pdbx_description
1 polymer ?
#
loop_
_entity_poly.entity_id
_entity_poly.type
_entity_poly.pdbx_seq_one_letter_code
_entity_poly.pdbx_strand_id
1 'polypeptide(L)'
;MNNNPPQIQYLQENLQSIRKIAKWTAEDLSKKIGVTKQTISNLENNRTRMNLTQYIAIRAVLEYEVEKNKENVLLPQVLNVIFDDENSQFSREAHENTEIKDKISMIGAAVAAGITITSIMSMISPLSSTSSTLPKVPNWLKNILK
;
A
#
# COMPACT_ATOMS: atom_id res chain seq x y z
N MET A 1 -0.11 -3.48 -26.20
CA MET A 1 -0.28 -4.14 -24.88
C MET A 1 -0.34 -3.02 -23.85
N ASN A 2 -1.51 -2.78 -23.25
CA ASN A 2 -1.66 -1.68 -22.29
C ASN A 2 -0.86 -2.04 -21.02
N ASN A 3 0.33 -1.45 -20.91
CA ASN A 3 1.14 -1.50 -19.71
C ASN A 3 0.42 -0.62 -18.68
N ASN A 4 -0.09 -1.22 -17.60
CA ASN A 4 -0.56 -0.43 -16.47
C ASN A 4 0.58 0.47 -16.00
N PRO A 5 0.29 1.70 -15.53
CA PRO A 5 1.27 2.49 -14.82
C PRO A 5 1.92 1.64 -13.71
N PRO A 6 3.26 1.66 -13.56
CA PRO A 6 3.97 0.83 -12.58
C PRO A 6 3.36 0.89 -11.17
N GLN A 7 2.87 2.06 -10.76
CA GLN A 7 2.19 2.32 -9.49
C GLN A 7 0.98 1.40 -9.23
N ILE A 8 0.22 1.06 -10.28
CA ILE A 8 -0.92 0.15 -10.15
C ILE A 8 -0.44 -1.27 -9.82
N GLN A 9 0.62 -1.72 -10.50
CA GLN A 9 1.21 -3.02 -10.25
C GLN A 9 1.79 -3.09 -8.84
N TYR A 10 2.49 -2.05 -8.38
CA TYR A 10 3.07 -2.03 -7.04
C TYR A 10 2.04 -2.05 -5.93
N LEU A 11 0.93 -1.30 -6.09
CA LEU A 11 -0.18 -1.40 -5.15
C LEU A 11 -0.77 -2.81 -5.14
N GLN A 12 -0.95 -3.42 -6.31
CA GLN A 12 -1.51 -4.77 -6.41
C GLN A 12 -0.62 -5.81 -5.74
N GLU A 13 0.69 -5.79 -6.00
CA GLU A 13 1.64 -6.76 -5.45
C GLU A 13 1.77 -6.70 -3.93
N ASN A 14 1.52 -5.53 -3.33
CA ASN A 14 1.58 -5.32 -1.89
C ASN A 14 0.19 -5.28 -1.22
N LEU A 15 -0.89 -5.49 -1.97
CA LEU A 15 -2.26 -5.23 -1.52
C LEU A 15 -2.63 -6.01 -0.26
N GLN A 16 -2.26 -7.29 -0.20
CA GLN A 16 -2.55 -8.13 0.95
C GLN A 16 -1.81 -7.65 2.20
N SER A 17 -0.53 -7.29 2.07
CA SER A 17 0.31 -6.82 3.16
C SER A 17 -0.20 -5.48 3.69
N ILE A 18 -0.47 -4.53 2.79
CA ILE A 18 -1.05 -3.22 3.14
C ILE A 18 -2.36 -3.41 3.91
N ARG A 19 -3.24 -4.29 3.42
CA ARG A 19 -4.52 -4.58 4.08
C ARG A 19 -4.34 -5.15 5.49
N LYS A 20 -3.39 -6.07 5.68
CA LYS A 20 -3.06 -6.62 7.00
C LYS A 20 -2.50 -5.54 7.94
N ILE A 21 -1.66 -4.64 7.44
CA ILE A 21 -1.11 -3.51 8.20
C ILE A 21 -2.22 -2.55 8.63
N ALA A 22 -3.19 -2.32 7.75
CA ALA A 22 -4.41 -1.57 8.07
C ALA A 22 -5.37 -2.33 9.01
N LYS A 23 -5.03 -3.56 9.43
CA LYS A 23 -5.87 -4.47 10.23
C LYS A 23 -7.23 -4.77 9.60
N TRP A 24 -7.27 -4.82 8.26
CA TRP A 24 -8.48 -5.14 7.51
C TRP A 24 -8.49 -6.60 7.06
N THR A 25 -9.66 -7.20 7.02
CA THR A 25 -9.90 -8.44 6.28
C THR A 25 -10.17 -8.13 4.80
N ALA A 26 -10.07 -9.13 3.91
CA ALA A 26 -10.42 -8.95 2.50
C ALA A 26 -11.87 -8.49 2.31
N GLU A 27 -12.76 -8.87 3.23
CA GLU A 27 -14.16 -8.43 3.30
C GLU A 27 -14.27 -6.94 3.68
N ASP A 28 -13.45 -6.46 4.60
CA ASP A 28 -13.46 -5.03 4.98
C ASP A 28 -13.02 -4.15 3.82
N LEU A 29 -11.96 -4.56 3.12
CA LEU A 29 -11.49 -3.83 1.93
C LEU A 29 -12.53 -3.89 0.81
N SER A 30 -13.18 -5.04 0.59
CA SER A 30 -14.18 -5.16 -0.47
C SER A 30 -15.38 -4.26 -0.23
N LYS A 31 -15.87 -4.17 1.02
CA LYS A 31 -16.93 -3.24 1.42
C LYS A 31 -16.53 -1.78 1.24
N LYS A 32 -15.30 -1.43 1.62
CA LYS A 32 -14.76 -0.07 1.51
C LYS A 32 -14.74 0.47 0.07
N ILE A 33 -14.49 -0.37 -0.93
CA ILE A 33 -14.43 0.05 -2.34
C ILE A 33 -15.63 -0.44 -3.19
N GLY A 34 -16.63 -1.07 -2.57
CA GLY A 34 -17.85 -1.50 -3.26
C GLY A 34 -17.65 -2.66 -4.25
N VAL A 35 -16.79 -3.63 -3.93
CA VAL A 35 -16.57 -4.84 -4.76
C VAL A 35 -16.82 -6.11 -3.94
N THR A 36 -16.74 -7.28 -4.59
CA THR A 36 -16.83 -8.57 -3.87
C THR A 36 -15.51 -8.93 -3.20
N LYS A 37 -15.56 -9.73 -2.12
CA LYS A 37 -14.36 -10.34 -1.53
C LYS A 37 -13.55 -11.16 -2.54
N GLN A 38 -14.21 -11.81 -3.48
CA GLN A 38 -13.54 -12.56 -4.56
C GLN A 38 -12.73 -11.64 -5.46
N THR A 39 -13.22 -10.43 -5.75
CA THR A 39 -12.47 -9.41 -6.50
C THR A 39 -11.18 -9.07 -5.77
N ILE A 40 -11.23 -8.79 -4.46
CA ILE A 40 -10.03 -8.51 -3.66
C ILE A 40 -9.07 -9.71 -3.68
N SER A 41 -9.59 -10.92 -3.48
CA SER A 41 -8.78 -12.15 -3.53
C SER A 41 -8.09 -12.33 -4.88
N ASN A 42 -8.78 -12.09 -6.00
CA ASN A 42 -8.18 -12.19 -7.33
C ASN A 42 -7.09 -11.14 -7.57
N LEU A 43 -7.26 -9.93 -7.04
CA LEU A 43 -6.25 -8.87 -7.10
C LEU A 43 -5.01 -9.25 -6.28
N GLU A 44 -5.19 -9.67 -5.02
CA GLU A 44 -4.10 -10.07 -4.12
C GLU A 44 -3.28 -11.26 -4.65
N ASN A 45 -3.93 -12.17 -5.37
CA ASN A 45 -3.30 -13.37 -5.93
C ASN A 45 -2.90 -13.19 -7.41
N ASN A 46 -2.92 -11.97 -7.94
CA ASN A 46 -2.59 -11.66 -9.34
C ASN A 46 -3.37 -12.49 -10.40
N ARG A 47 -4.55 -13.02 -10.04
CA ARG A 47 -5.43 -13.76 -10.96
C ARG A 47 -6.11 -12.83 -11.96
N THR A 48 -6.33 -11.58 -11.55
CA THR A 48 -6.83 -10.51 -12.41
C THR A 48 -5.97 -9.28 -12.21
N ARG A 49 -5.78 -8.49 -13.27
CA ARG A 49 -5.06 -7.22 -13.20
C ARG A 49 -5.92 -6.13 -12.54
N MET A 50 -5.33 -5.35 -11.65
CA MET A 50 -5.94 -4.16 -11.07
C MET A 50 -6.13 -3.10 -12.16
N ASN A 51 -7.35 -2.59 -12.32
CA ASN A 51 -7.63 -1.50 -13.24
C ASN A 51 -7.48 -0.12 -12.57
N LEU A 52 -7.51 0.95 -13.36
CA LEU A 52 -7.35 2.32 -12.89
C LEU A 52 -8.40 2.71 -11.83
N THR A 53 -9.67 2.35 -12.04
CA THR A 53 -10.75 2.63 -11.09
C THR A 53 -10.51 1.96 -9.74
N GLN A 54 -10.09 0.69 -9.75
CA GLN A 54 -9.77 -0.06 -8.54
C GLN A 54 -8.56 0.54 -7.82
N TYR A 55 -7.52 0.91 -8.56
CA TYR A 55 -6.35 1.60 -8.01
C TYR A 55 -6.75 2.91 -7.31
N ILE A 56 -7.50 3.77 -8.00
CA ILE A 56 -7.97 5.05 -7.45
C ILE A 56 -8.80 4.82 -6.19
N ALA A 57 -9.77 3.90 -6.25
CA ALA A 57 -10.64 3.60 -5.11
C ALA A 57 -9.83 3.12 -3.91
N ILE A 58 -8.97 2.11 -4.08
CA ILE A 58 -8.14 1.56 -2.99
C ILE A 58 -7.23 2.65 -2.42
N ARG A 59 -6.57 3.43 -3.28
CA ARG A 59 -5.65 4.48 -2.83
C ARG A 59 -6.37 5.54 -2.01
N ALA A 60 -7.54 5.99 -2.44
CA ALA A 60 -8.35 6.94 -1.71
C ALA A 60 -8.76 6.43 -0.31
N VAL A 61 -9.17 5.15 -0.19
CA VAL A 61 -9.55 4.63 1.14
C VAL A 61 -8.36 4.45 2.07
N LEU A 62 -7.18 4.13 1.53
CA LEU A 62 -5.94 4.05 2.33
C LEU A 62 -5.54 5.42 2.88
N GLU A 63 -5.64 6.47 2.06
CA GLU A 63 -5.36 7.84 2.50
C GLU A 63 -6.35 8.31 3.56
N TYR A 64 -7.64 8.04 3.36
CA TYR A 64 -8.66 8.29 4.36
C TYR A 64 -8.39 7.54 5.68
N GLU A 65 -7.91 6.29 5.62
CA GLU A 65 -7.55 5.54 6.82
C GLU A 65 -6.35 6.15 7.54
N VAL A 66 -5.31 6.57 6.83
CA VAL A 66 -4.16 7.28 7.43
C VAL A 66 -4.59 8.60 8.06
N GLU A 67 -5.57 9.29 7.46
CA GLU A 67 -6.11 10.52 8.02
C GLU A 67 -6.91 10.24 9.31
N LYS A 68 -7.76 9.22 9.30
CA LYS A 68 -8.69 8.90 10.39
C LYS A 68 -8.05 8.16 11.56
N ASN A 69 -7.15 7.22 11.28
CA ASN A 69 -6.60 6.28 12.25
C ASN A 69 -5.14 6.63 12.60
N LYS A 70 -4.98 7.62 13.48
CA LYS A 70 -3.65 8.09 13.90
C LYS A 70 -2.87 7.11 14.79
N GLU A 71 -3.53 6.09 15.33
CA GLU A 71 -2.87 5.04 16.11
C GLU A 71 -2.06 4.10 15.22
N ASN A 72 -2.45 3.94 13.96
CA ASN A 72 -1.71 3.14 13.01
C ASN A 72 -0.54 3.92 12.41
N VAL A 73 0.60 3.90 13.12
CA VAL A 73 1.84 4.55 12.66
C VAL A 73 2.55 3.80 11.54
N LEU A 74 2.24 2.52 11.33
CA LEU A 74 2.91 1.64 10.36
C LEU A 74 2.38 1.85 8.94
N LEU A 75 1.06 2.00 8.80
CA LEU A 75 0.41 2.22 7.50
C LEU A 75 0.98 3.42 6.74
N PRO A 76 1.06 4.65 7.30
CA PRO A 76 1.64 5.79 6.58
C PRO A 76 3.11 5.57 6.21
N GLN A 77 3.90 4.90 7.05
CA GLN A 77 5.31 4.63 6.74
C GLN A 77 5.46 3.64 5.58
N VAL A 78 4.66 2.57 5.56
CA VAL A 78 4.68 1.60 4.46
C VAL A 78 4.16 2.22 3.17
N LEU A 79 3.11 3.03 3.24
CA LEU A 79 2.63 3.75 2.06
C LEU A 79 3.66 4.76 1.57
N ASN A 80 4.36 5.47 2.46
CA ASN A 80 5.49 6.30 2.06
C ASN A 80 6.56 5.45 1.39
N VAL A 81 7.05 4.36 1.98
CA VAL A 81 8.06 3.50 1.32
C VAL A 81 7.62 3.04 -0.08
N ILE A 82 6.34 2.68 -0.26
CA ILE A 82 5.81 2.24 -1.56
C ILE A 82 5.63 3.43 -2.53
N PHE A 83 5.38 4.64 -2.03
CA PHE A 83 4.92 5.77 -2.86
C PHE A 83 5.70 7.09 -2.70
N ASP A 84 6.82 7.11 -1.96
CA ASP A 84 7.43 8.31 -1.32
C ASP A 84 7.80 9.38 -2.33
N ASP A 85 8.13 8.96 -3.55
CA ASP A 85 8.19 9.87 -4.67
C ASP A 85 7.99 9.08 -5.95
N GLU A 86 6.76 9.11 -6.46
CA GLU A 86 6.35 8.49 -7.72
C GLU A 86 7.18 8.92 -8.94
N ASN A 87 8.06 9.91 -8.78
CA ASN A 87 9.03 10.37 -9.79
C ASN A 87 10.52 10.16 -9.38
N SER A 88 10.84 9.70 -8.17
CA SER A 88 12.23 9.45 -7.78
C SER A 88 12.75 8.13 -8.34
N GLN A 89 14.05 8.09 -8.68
CA GLN A 89 14.74 6.84 -8.96
C GLN A 89 14.69 5.87 -7.77
N PHE A 90 14.62 6.40 -6.54
CA PHE A 90 14.49 5.62 -5.31
C PHE A 90 13.19 4.82 -5.25
N SER A 91 12.07 5.34 -5.76
CA SER A 91 10.82 4.58 -5.86
C SER A 91 11.02 3.41 -6.83
N ARG A 92 11.60 3.64 -8.02
CA ARG A 92 11.86 2.58 -9.01
C ARG A 92 12.83 1.49 -8.50
N GLU A 93 13.88 1.89 -7.79
CA GLU A 93 14.81 0.96 -7.14
C GLU A 93 14.14 0.21 -5.99
N ALA A 94 13.33 0.89 -5.16
CA ALA A 94 12.58 0.26 -4.08
C ALA A 94 11.56 -0.78 -4.60
N HIS A 95 11.00 -0.50 -5.77
CA HIS A 95 10.06 -1.36 -6.48
C HIS A 95 10.70 -2.60 -7.11
N GLU A 96 11.94 -2.49 -7.57
CA GLU A 96 12.73 -3.63 -8.05
C GLU A 96 13.41 -4.38 -6.90
N ASN A 97 13.49 -3.78 -5.71
CA ASN A 97 14.12 -4.37 -4.54
C ASN A 97 13.20 -5.40 -3.87
N THR A 98 13.48 -6.68 -4.13
CA THR A 98 12.80 -7.83 -3.49
C THR A 98 12.86 -7.77 -1.97
N GLU A 99 13.94 -7.22 -1.39
CA GLU A 99 14.11 -7.08 0.05
C GLU A 99 13.04 -6.16 0.66
N ILE A 100 12.65 -5.08 -0.03
CA ILE A 100 11.64 -4.14 0.46
C ILE A 100 10.26 -4.82 0.45
N LYS A 101 9.95 -5.54 -0.62
CA LYS A 101 8.72 -6.32 -0.71
C LYS A 101 8.63 -7.39 0.40
N ASP A 102 9.72 -8.09 0.65
CA ASP A 102 9.80 -9.10 1.71
C ASP A 102 9.63 -8.48 3.10
N LYS A 103 10.25 -7.31 3.35
CA LYS A 103 10.04 -6.54 4.59
C LYS A 103 8.58 -6.13 4.77
N ILE A 104 7.93 -5.58 3.73
CA ILE A 104 6.51 -5.19 3.78
C ILE A 104 5.62 -6.41 4.06
N SER A 105 5.91 -7.55 3.42
CA SER A 105 5.21 -8.81 3.66
C SER A 105 5.39 -9.30 5.10
N MET A 106 6.61 -9.27 5.63
CA MET A 106 6.93 -9.64 7.00
C MET A 106 6.24 -8.73 8.02
N ILE A 107 6.20 -7.41 7.77
CA ILE A 107 5.47 -6.44 8.59
C ILE A 107 3.98 -6.79 8.62
N GLY A 108 3.37 -7.02 7.44
CA GLY A 108 1.95 -7.40 7.35
C GLY A 108 1.65 -8.72 8.08
N ALA A 109 2.55 -9.70 7.99
CA ALA A 109 2.44 -10.96 8.73
C ALA A 109 2.57 -10.75 10.25
N ALA A 110 3.52 -9.95 10.70
CA ALA A 110 3.74 -9.64 12.11
C ALA A 110 2.55 -8.90 12.73
N VAL A 111 1.97 -7.92 12.03
CA VAL A 111 0.74 -7.24 12.46
C VAL A 111 -0.41 -8.23 12.57
N ALA A 112 -0.58 -9.11 11.58
CA ALA A 112 -1.64 -10.14 11.61
C ALA A 112 -1.45 -11.15 12.75
N ALA A 113 -0.20 -11.42 13.15
CA ALA A 113 0.14 -12.28 14.28
C ALA A 113 0.07 -11.57 15.65
N GLY A 114 -0.29 -10.27 15.69
CA GLY A 114 -0.41 -9.52 16.93
C GLY A 114 0.92 -9.12 17.58
N ILE A 115 2.01 -9.10 16.80
CA ILE A 115 3.32 -8.64 17.28
C ILE A 115 3.26 -7.15 17.64
N THR A 116 4.01 -6.76 18.68
CA THR A 116 4.06 -5.37 19.15
C THR A 116 4.67 -4.43 18.12
N ILE A 117 4.10 -3.23 18.00
CA ILE A 117 4.51 -2.22 17.00
C ILE A 117 5.99 -1.83 17.17
N THR A 118 6.50 -1.77 18.39
CA THR A 118 7.92 -1.46 18.66
C THR A 118 8.90 -2.44 18.01
N SER A 119 8.55 -3.73 18.03
CA SER A 119 9.37 -4.79 17.40
C SER A 119 9.26 -4.78 15.87
N ILE A 120 8.14 -4.29 15.34
CA ILE A 120 7.93 -4.14 13.89
C ILE A 120 8.66 -2.89 13.37
N MET A 121 8.68 -1.79 14.13
CA MET A 121 9.33 -0.54 13.75
C MET A 121 10.83 -0.71 13.46
N SER A 122 11.54 -1.60 14.17
CA SER A 122 12.95 -1.89 13.89
C SER A 122 13.19 -2.51 12.51
N MET A 123 12.15 -3.10 11.89
CA MET A 123 12.19 -3.65 10.53
C MET A 123 12.12 -2.55 9.45
N ILE A 124 11.66 -1.34 9.82
CA ILE A 124 11.42 -0.18 8.93
C ILE A 124 12.54 0.87 9.06
N SER A 125 13.32 0.84 10.14
CA SER A 125 14.37 1.83 10.46
C SER A 125 15.39 2.15 9.35
N PRO A 126 15.80 1.24 8.44
CA PRO A 126 16.70 1.60 7.36
C PRO A 126 16.03 2.34 6.18
N LEU A 127 14.70 2.48 6.16
CA LEU A 127 13.94 2.93 4.98
C LEU A 127 13.27 4.30 5.11
N SER A 128 13.27 4.95 6.28
CA SER A 128 12.41 6.12 6.54
C SER A 128 13.22 7.35 6.99
N SER A 129 13.46 8.29 6.08
CA SER A 129 14.00 9.63 6.38
C SER A 129 13.01 10.76 6.08
N THR A 130 11.73 10.48 5.83
CA THR A 130 10.77 11.46 5.31
C THR A 130 9.47 11.52 6.09
N SER A 131 8.92 12.74 6.15
CA SER A 131 7.86 13.21 7.04
C SER A 131 6.53 12.46 6.95
N SER A 132 5.87 12.31 8.10
CA SER A 132 4.61 11.57 8.33
C SER A 132 3.32 12.26 7.83
N THR A 133 3.39 13.21 6.89
CA THR A 133 2.21 13.98 6.43
C THR A 133 1.96 13.82 4.94
N LEU A 134 0.86 13.13 4.59
CA LEU A 134 0.38 13.02 3.21
C LEU A 134 -0.22 14.37 2.74
N PRO A 135 0.01 14.78 1.48
CA PRO A 135 -0.52 16.04 0.94
C PRO A 135 -2.06 16.01 0.76
N LYS A 136 -2.73 17.17 0.99
CA LYS A 136 -4.21 17.32 0.93
C LYS A 136 -4.84 17.05 -0.45
N VAL A 137 -4.11 17.25 -1.54
CA VAL A 137 -4.45 16.75 -2.87
C VAL A 137 -3.31 15.85 -3.30
N PRO A 138 -3.54 14.54 -3.51
CA PRO A 138 -2.45 13.65 -3.81
C PRO A 138 -1.90 13.93 -5.22
N ASN A 139 -0.61 14.24 -5.31
CA ASN A 139 0.07 14.47 -6.59
C ASN A 139 -0.03 13.25 -7.54
N TRP A 140 -0.24 12.05 -6.99
CA TRP A 140 -0.39 10.82 -7.76
C TRP A 140 -1.60 10.81 -8.68
N LEU A 141 -2.70 11.46 -8.28
CA LEU A 141 -3.91 11.49 -9.09
C LEU A 141 -3.68 12.27 -10.40
N LYS A 142 -2.83 13.31 -10.37
CA LYS A 142 -2.42 14.04 -11.57
C LYS A 142 -1.53 13.20 -12.48
N ASN A 143 -0.73 12.29 -11.91
CA ASN A 143 0.18 11.45 -12.67
C ASN A 143 -0.55 10.29 -13.36
N ILE A 144 -1.62 9.77 -12.74
CA ILE A 144 -2.37 8.60 -13.21
C ILE A 144 -3.46 8.95 -14.24
N LEU A 145 -3.96 10.19 -14.25
CA LEU A 145 -5.06 10.66 -15.13
C LEU A 145 -4.59 11.33 -16.44
N LYS A 146 -3.32 11.15 -16.82
CA LYS A 146 -2.77 11.72 -18.05
C LYS A 146 -3.27 11.02 -19.31
#